data_AF-A0AAU2HCF4-F1
#
_entry.id   AF-A0AAU2HCF4-F1
#
_cell.length_a   1.000
_cell.length_b   1.000
_cell.length_c   1.000
_cell.angle_alpha   90.00
_cell.angle_beta   90.00
_cell.angle_gamma   90.00
#
_symmetry.space_group_name_H-M   'P 1'
#
loop_
_entity.id
_entity.type
_entity.pdbx_description
1 polymer ?
#
loop_
_entity_poly.entity_id
_entity_poly.type
_entity_poly.pdbx_seq_one_letter_code
_entity_poly.pdbx_strand_id
1 'polypeptide(L)'
;MFRRTTTAPRGPSAPGRELQIPRPLVTGVIVLGLATTVSALLFPVKPFAEARQGIGVAPASALADDGRGVVNTAQGPLTPADREFMRKIALAGLWELPSGQLAQSRSSSPSVKEAGMHLLMGHQDLNNTVAQDAQLLNVPLPVEPNTQQKGWLAQMNADQGQAFDRDFANLLRSAHGKVFPLVAETRAKTQNSLVRALADQANTTVLDHIGMLEKTGLVDFPSMAK
;
A
#
# COMPACT_ATOMS: atom_id res chain seq x y z
N MET A 1 72.84 24.09 -46.11
CA MET A 1 73.00 23.85 -47.56
C MET A 1 73.01 22.35 -47.81
N PHE A 2 72.10 21.85 -48.66
CA PHE A 2 72.09 20.55 -49.38
C PHE A 2 72.13 19.25 -48.53
N ARG A 3 71.39 18.16 -48.81
CA ARG A 3 70.66 17.73 -50.01
C ARG A 3 69.65 16.62 -49.62
N ARG A 4 68.57 16.57 -50.40
CA ARG A 4 67.47 15.61 -50.44
C ARG A 4 67.89 14.14 -50.55
N THR A 5 67.03 13.25 -50.06
CA THR A 5 66.51 12.03 -50.73
C THR A 5 65.32 11.54 -49.90
N THR A 6 64.28 10.86 -50.35
CA THR A 6 63.56 10.75 -51.64
C THR A 6 62.20 10.17 -51.21
N THR A 7 61.11 10.77 -51.65
CA THR A 7 59.73 10.31 -51.40
C THR A 7 59.40 9.03 -52.16
N ALA A 8 58.91 8.00 -51.45
CA ALA A 8 58.20 6.87 -52.04
C ALA A 8 56.71 7.21 -52.24
N PRO A 9 56.05 6.73 -53.31
CA PRO A 9 54.65 7.05 -53.59
C PRO A 9 53.71 6.31 -52.65
N ARG A 10 52.78 7.06 -52.04
CA ARG A 10 51.63 6.50 -51.30
C ARG A 10 50.62 5.97 -52.33
N GLY A 11 50.37 4.66 -52.30
CA GLY A 11 49.28 4.03 -53.05
C GLY A 11 47.91 4.56 -52.60
N PRO A 12 46.86 4.45 -53.43
CA PRO A 12 45.54 4.96 -53.11
C PRO A 12 44.96 4.25 -51.89
N SER A 13 44.52 5.04 -50.90
CA SER A 13 43.73 4.56 -49.76
C SER A 13 42.43 3.93 -50.26
N ALA A 14 42.16 2.68 -49.87
CA ALA A 14 40.89 2.03 -50.15
C ALA A 14 39.73 2.84 -49.51
N PRO A 15 38.59 3.00 -50.19
CA PRO A 15 37.45 3.69 -49.61
C PRO A 15 36.91 2.90 -48.40
N GLY A 16 36.76 3.59 -47.27
CA GLY A 16 36.10 3.06 -46.09
C GLY A 16 34.67 2.65 -46.45
N ARG A 17 34.34 1.38 -46.24
CA ARG A 17 33.01 0.84 -46.48
C ARG A 17 32.09 1.29 -45.36
N GLU A 18 31.55 2.49 -45.51
CA GLU A 18 30.45 3.00 -44.68
C GLU A 18 29.26 2.05 -44.86
N LEU A 19 28.84 1.39 -43.77
CA LEU A 19 27.73 0.45 -43.79
C LEU A 19 26.43 1.24 -43.99
N GLN A 20 26.10 1.53 -45.25
CA GLN A 20 24.83 2.15 -45.62
C GLN A 20 23.72 1.12 -45.38
N ILE A 21 23.10 1.19 -44.20
CA ILE A 21 21.89 0.43 -43.90
C ILE A 21 20.76 1.03 -44.75
N PRO A 22 20.13 0.26 -45.64
CA PRO A 22 19.06 0.78 -46.49
C PRO A 22 17.90 1.23 -45.61
N ARG A 23 17.48 2.50 -45.77
CA ARG A 23 16.35 3.13 -45.07
C ARG A 23 15.06 2.27 -44.96
N PRO A 24 14.63 1.44 -45.95
CA PRO A 24 13.46 0.57 -45.76
C PRO A 24 13.61 -0.51 -44.69
N LEU A 25 14.86 -0.88 -44.31
CA LEU A 25 15.11 -1.86 -43.25
C LEU A 25 14.86 -1.25 -41.85
N VAL A 26 15.11 0.05 -41.69
CA VAL A 26 14.84 0.78 -40.43
C VAL A 26 13.34 0.98 -40.22
N THR A 27 12.58 1.22 -41.29
CA THR A 27 11.11 1.37 -41.23
C THR A 27 10.40 0.04 -40.94
N GLY A 28 10.90 -1.08 -41.46
CA GLY A 28 10.31 -2.40 -41.22
C GLY A 28 10.36 -2.86 -39.74
N VAL A 29 11.45 -2.56 -39.03
CA VAL A 29 11.60 -2.92 -37.61
C VAL A 29 10.68 -2.08 -36.70
N ILE A 30 10.42 -0.81 -37.06
CA ILE A 30 9.52 0.08 -36.30
C ILE A 30 8.05 -0.35 -36.44
N VAL A 31 7.62 -0.75 -37.65
CA VAL A 31 6.24 -1.21 -37.88
C VAL A 31 5.97 -2.57 -37.22
N LEU A 32 6.95 -3.47 -37.19
CA LEU A 32 6.80 -4.77 -36.52
C LEU A 32 6.79 -4.65 -34.97
N GLY A 33 7.49 -3.66 -34.41
CA GLY A 33 7.44 -3.35 -32.97
C GLY A 33 6.15 -2.69 -32.48
N LEU A 34 5.43 -1.98 -33.37
CA LEU A 34 4.12 -1.40 -33.06
C LEU A 34 2.97 -2.42 -33.13
N ALA A 35 3.10 -3.48 -33.93
CA ALA A 35 2.09 -4.54 -34.01
C ALA A 35 2.10 -5.46 -32.77
N THR A 36 3.24 -5.65 -32.11
CA THR A 36 3.33 -6.49 -30.89
C THR A 36 2.82 -5.77 -29.63
N THR A 37 2.78 -4.44 -29.61
CA THR A 37 2.21 -3.66 -28.49
C THR A 37 0.68 -3.62 -28.51
N VAL A 38 0.04 -3.67 -29.67
CA VAL A 38 -1.44 -3.66 -29.77
C VAL A 38 -2.05 -5.01 -29.37
N SER A 39 -1.38 -6.14 -29.62
CA SER A 39 -1.87 -7.46 -29.18
C SER A 39 -1.90 -7.62 -27.65
N ALA A 40 -1.08 -6.87 -26.91
CA ALA A 40 -1.11 -6.87 -25.44
C ALA A 40 -2.34 -6.15 -24.85
N LEU A 41 -3.03 -5.31 -25.63
CA LEU A 41 -4.26 -4.60 -25.22
C LEU A 41 -5.53 -5.46 -25.36
N LEU A 42 -5.46 -6.61 -26.02
CA LEU A 42 -6.59 -7.52 -26.25
C LEU A 42 -6.62 -8.71 -25.28
N PHE A 43 -5.63 -8.84 -24.39
CA PHE A 43 -5.76 -9.74 -23.26
C PHE A 43 -6.68 -9.09 -22.22
N PRO A 44 -7.86 -9.66 -21.93
CA PRO A 44 -8.67 -9.15 -20.85
C PRO A 44 -7.85 -9.29 -19.57
N VAL A 45 -7.45 -8.16 -18.99
CA VAL A 45 -7.03 -8.11 -17.59
C VAL A 45 -8.27 -8.53 -16.81
N LYS A 46 -8.37 -9.83 -16.52
CA LYS A 46 -9.42 -10.33 -15.63
C LYS A 46 -9.37 -9.47 -14.38
N PRO A 47 -10.50 -8.89 -13.91
CA PRO A 47 -10.46 -8.06 -12.73
C PRO A 47 -9.88 -8.90 -11.60
N PHE A 48 -9.01 -8.29 -10.81
CA PHE A 48 -8.36 -8.78 -9.59
C PHE A 48 -9.33 -9.34 -8.51
N ALA A 49 -10.61 -9.49 -8.85
CA ALA A 49 -11.69 -10.02 -8.03
C ALA A 49 -11.67 -11.55 -7.90
N GLU A 50 -11.21 -12.29 -8.91
CA GLU A 50 -11.20 -13.77 -8.86
C GLU A 50 -10.12 -14.34 -7.93
N ALA A 51 -9.00 -13.62 -7.74
CA ALA A 51 -7.93 -14.01 -6.80
C ALA A 51 -8.35 -13.95 -5.32
N ARG A 52 -9.55 -13.45 -5.02
CA ARG A 52 -10.08 -13.30 -3.66
C ARG A 52 -10.84 -14.53 -3.16
N GLN A 53 -11.09 -15.53 -4.00
CA GLN A 53 -11.91 -16.70 -3.62
C GLN A 53 -11.17 -17.77 -2.80
N GLY A 54 -9.84 -17.69 -2.69
CA GLY A 54 -9.01 -18.70 -2.00
C GLY A 54 -8.60 -18.35 -0.56
N ILE A 55 -8.85 -17.12 -0.09
CA ILE A 55 -8.49 -16.66 1.25
C ILE A 55 -9.79 -16.20 1.87
N GLY A 56 -10.19 -16.75 3.03
CA GLY A 56 -11.45 -16.47 3.74
C GLY A 56 -11.63 -15.04 4.25
N VAL A 57 -11.08 -14.05 3.55
CA VAL A 57 -11.42 -12.64 3.69
C VAL A 57 -12.74 -12.46 2.95
N ALA A 58 -13.80 -12.14 3.69
CA ALA A 58 -15.07 -11.72 3.10
C ALA A 58 -14.81 -10.72 1.95
N PRO A 59 -15.53 -10.83 0.82
CA PRO A 59 -15.27 -10.00 -0.33
C PRO A 59 -15.27 -8.52 0.09
N ALA A 60 -14.34 -7.73 -0.47
CA ALA A 60 -14.44 -6.26 -0.40
C ALA A 60 -15.74 -5.74 -1.04
N SER A 61 -16.53 -6.61 -1.65
CA SER A 61 -17.86 -6.38 -2.21
C SER A 61 -19.02 -6.65 -1.23
N ALA A 62 -18.75 -7.02 0.03
CA ALA A 62 -19.73 -6.92 1.11
C ALA A 62 -19.39 -5.72 2.01
N LEU A 63 -19.20 -4.54 1.39
CA LEU A 63 -19.27 -3.29 2.13
C LEU A 63 -20.70 -3.19 2.65
N ALA A 64 -20.87 -3.09 3.97
CA ALA A 64 -22.18 -2.89 4.56
C ALA A 64 -22.68 -1.51 4.11
N ASP A 65 -23.48 -1.47 3.05
CA ASP A 65 -24.22 -0.28 2.67
C ASP A 65 -25.14 0.07 3.85
N ASP A 66 -24.98 1.28 4.38
CA ASP A 66 -25.81 1.79 5.46
C ASP A 66 -27.17 2.30 4.94
N GLY A 67 -27.53 1.94 3.70
CA GLY A 67 -28.79 2.24 3.04
C GLY A 67 -28.89 3.68 2.53
N ARG A 68 -27.85 4.49 2.71
CA ARG A 68 -27.84 5.91 2.31
C ARG A 68 -27.40 6.13 0.87
N GLY A 69 -26.90 5.10 0.18
CA GLY A 69 -26.40 5.22 -1.19
C GLY A 69 -25.28 6.26 -1.31
N VAL A 70 -25.24 6.98 -2.44
CA VAL A 70 -24.31 8.10 -2.64
C VAL A 70 -24.95 9.40 -2.14
N VAL A 71 -24.25 10.12 -1.28
CA VAL A 71 -24.69 11.41 -0.73
C VAL A 71 -23.81 12.52 -1.30
N ASN A 72 -24.40 13.54 -1.93
CA ASN A 72 -23.64 14.69 -2.41
C ASN A 72 -23.26 15.60 -1.22
N THR A 73 -21.97 15.89 -1.06
CA THR A 73 -21.48 16.85 -0.06
C THR A 73 -20.71 17.97 -0.75
N ALA A 74 -20.35 19.02 0.00
CA ALA A 74 -19.52 20.11 -0.54
C ALA A 74 -18.12 19.66 -0.95
N GLN A 75 -17.68 18.48 -0.50
CA GLN A 75 -16.35 17.90 -0.76
C GLN A 75 -16.37 16.84 -1.85
N GLY A 76 -17.51 16.63 -2.52
CA GLY A 76 -17.71 15.61 -3.56
C GLY A 76 -18.66 14.50 -3.10
N PRO A 77 -19.04 13.59 -4.03
CA PRO A 77 -19.97 12.52 -3.72
C PRO A 77 -19.35 11.56 -2.67
N LEU A 78 -20.09 11.34 -1.59
CA LEU A 78 -19.75 10.43 -0.51
C LEU A 78 -20.44 9.08 -0.75
N THR A 79 -19.67 8.07 -1.11
CA THR A 79 -20.16 6.73 -1.43
C THR A 79 -20.29 5.86 -0.18
N PRO A 80 -21.00 4.71 -0.25
CA PRO A 80 -20.98 3.72 0.83
C PRO A 80 -19.56 3.22 1.16
N ALA A 81 -18.70 3.06 0.14
CA ALA A 81 -17.31 2.64 0.33
C ALA A 81 -16.50 3.66 1.12
N ASP A 82 -16.72 4.95 0.89
CA ASP A 82 -16.06 6.03 1.64
C ASP A 82 -16.44 5.99 3.13
N ARG A 83 -17.74 5.84 3.42
CA ARG A 83 -18.23 5.77 4.81
C ARG A 83 -17.69 4.55 5.52
N GLU A 84 -17.64 3.40 4.84
CA GLU A 84 -17.08 2.18 5.40
C GLU A 84 -15.56 2.29 5.62
N PHE A 85 -14.84 2.95 4.72
CA PHE A 85 -13.42 3.25 4.92
C PHE A 85 -13.21 4.05 6.21
N MET A 86 -13.97 5.13 6.42
CA MET A 86 -13.89 5.94 7.63
C MET A 86 -14.17 5.11 8.90
N ARG A 87 -15.19 4.24 8.88
CA ARG A 87 -15.48 3.34 10.00
C ARG A 87 -14.35 2.35 10.28
N LYS A 88 -13.71 1.81 9.24
CA LYS A 88 -12.57 0.89 9.38
C LYS A 88 -11.33 1.57 9.94
N ILE A 89 -11.07 2.82 9.56
CA ILE A 89 -10.00 3.62 10.16
C ILE A 89 -10.28 3.85 11.65
N ALA A 90 -11.50 4.25 12.02
CA ALA A 90 -11.88 4.40 13.42
C ALA A 90 -11.77 3.08 14.22
N LEU A 91 -12.20 1.96 13.63
CA LEU A 91 -12.03 0.63 14.25
C LEU A 91 -10.58 0.27 14.49
N ALA A 92 -9.66 0.61 13.59
CA ALA A 92 -8.24 0.34 13.77
C ALA A 92 -7.71 1.08 15.02
N GLY A 93 -8.02 2.37 15.15
CA GLY A 93 -7.61 3.16 16.31
C GLY A 93 -8.11 2.62 17.66
N LEU A 94 -9.31 2.04 17.70
CA LEU A 94 -9.93 1.52 18.93
C LEU A 94 -9.16 0.36 19.58
N TRP A 95 -8.32 -0.36 18.84
CA TRP A 95 -7.52 -1.45 19.41
C TRP A 95 -6.01 -1.23 19.27
N GLU A 96 -5.55 -0.48 18.28
CA GLU A 96 -4.11 -0.22 18.11
C GLU A 96 -3.56 0.77 19.14
N LEU A 97 -4.37 1.73 19.60
CA LEU A 97 -3.98 2.60 20.72
C LEU A 97 -3.75 1.80 22.03
N PRO A 98 -4.71 0.97 22.52
CA PRO A 98 -4.44 0.08 23.64
C PRO A 98 -3.27 -0.88 23.39
N SER A 99 -3.12 -1.42 22.18
CA SER A 99 -2.01 -2.33 21.84
C SER A 99 -0.64 -1.64 21.99
N GLY A 100 -0.52 -0.39 21.51
CA GLY A 100 0.68 0.42 21.69
C GLY A 100 0.99 0.71 23.17
N GLN A 101 -0.03 0.94 24.00
CA GLN A 101 0.14 1.10 25.46
C GLN A 101 0.59 -0.20 26.13
N LEU A 102 0.06 -1.35 25.69
CA LEU A 102 0.51 -2.66 26.16
C LEU A 102 1.98 -2.87 25.81
N ALA A 103 2.44 -2.49 24.61
CA ALA A 103 3.84 -2.59 24.24
C ALA A 103 4.76 -1.80 25.18
N GLN A 104 4.36 -0.59 25.59
CA GLN A 104 5.16 0.22 26.53
C GLN A 104 5.29 -0.42 27.91
N SER A 105 4.21 -1.03 28.39
CA SER A 105 4.11 -1.57 29.75
C SER A 105 4.57 -3.02 29.90
N ARG A 106 4.44 -3.84 28.85
CA ARG A 106 4.68 -5.30 28.92
C ARG A 106 5.95 -5.77 28.25
N SER A 107 6.42 -5.08 27.21
CA SER A 107 7.63 -5.50 26.51
C SER A 107 8.89 -5.03 27.23
N SER A 108 9.94 -5.85 27.19
CA SER A 108 11.31 -5.41 27.50
C SER A 108 12.13 -5.12 26.25
N SER A 109 11.60 -5.41 25.05
CA SER A 109 12.29 -5.21 23.78
C SER A 109 12.22 -3.75 23.33
N PRO A 110 13.37 -3.08 23.10
CA PRO A 110 13.38 -1.70 22.61
C PRO A 110 12.63 -1.54 21.27
N SER A 111 12.76 -2.50 20.35
CA SER A 111 12.12 -2.42 19.03
C SER A 111 10.60 -2.60 19.10
N VAL A 112 10.09 -3.41 20.03
CA VAL A 112 8.64 -3.57 20.25
C VAL A 112 8.07 -2.31 20.90
N LYS A 113 8.78 -1.70 21.85
CA LYS A 113 8.37 -0.40 22.43
C LYS A 113 8.38 0.69 21.38
N GLU A 114 9.39 0.73 20.52
CA GLU A 114 9.47 1.70 19.42
C GLU A 114 8.29 1.54 18.46
N ALA A 115 8.01 0.31 18.01
CA ALA A 115 6.84 0.01 17.19
C ALA A 115 5.53 0.42 17.89
N GLY A 116 5.40 0.13 19.18
CA GLY A 116 4.25 0.57 19.99
C GLY A 116 4.08 2.09 20.05
N MET A 117 5.19 2.86 20.13
CA MET A 117 5.13 4.32 20.09
C MET A 117 4.66 4.85 18.74
N HIS A 118 5.12 4.24 17.64
CA HIS A 118 4.66 4.59 16.29
C HIS A 118 3.15 4.32 16.12
N LEU A 119 2.63 3.20 16.65
CA LEU A 119 1.19 2.94 16.69
C LEU A 119 0.43 4.04 17.43
N LEU A 120 0.91 4.43 18.61
CA LEU A 120 0.27 5.47 19.43
C LEU A 120 0.20 6.81 18.70
N MET A 121 1.33 7.28 18.17
CA MET A 121 1.41 8.56 17.47
C MET A 121 0.59 8.54 16.18
N GLY A 122 0.78 7.52 15.34
CA GLY A 122 0.08 7.40 14.06
C GLY A 122 -1.43 7.34 14.22
N HIS A 123 -1.94 6.59 15.20
CA HIS A 123 -3.38 6.50 15.45
C HIS A 123 -3.95 7.70 16.20
N GLN A 124 -3.16 8.40 17.03
CA GLN A 124 -3.64 9.63 17.64
C GLN A 124 -4.01 10.67 16.56
N ASP A 125 -3.13 10.85 15.56
CA ASP A 125 -3.36 11.79 14.47
C ASP A 125 -4.49 11.30 13.55
N LEU A 126 -4.49 10.01 13.19
CA LEU A 126 -5.47 9.45 12.27
C LEU A 126 -6.89 9.42 12.88
N ASN A 127 -7.00 9.15 14.18
CA ASN A 127 -8.28 9.20 14.91
C ASN A 127 -8.85 10.62 14.98
N ASN A 128 -7.98 11.62 15.19
CA ASN A 128 -8.40 13.02 15.20
C ASN A 128 -8.97 13.42 13.82
N THR A 129 -8.26 13.11 12.74
CA THR A 129 -8.71 13.39 11.37
C THR A 129 -10.03 12.69 11.06
N VAL A 130 -10.14 11.37 11.28
CA VAL A 130 -11.36 10.64 10.93
C VAL A 130 -12.56 11.10 11.76
N ALA A 131 -12.36 11.47 13.02
CA ALA A 131 -13.44 12.01 13.86
C ALA A 131 -13.95 13.36 13.33
N GLN A 132 -13.04 14.26 12.95
CA GLN A 132 -13.39 15.55 12.35
C GLN A 132 -14.13 15.38 11.02
N ASP A 133 -13.56 14.57 10.11
CA ASP A 133 -14.17 14.32 8.79
C ASP A 133 -15.53 13.65 8.92
N ALA A 134 -15.68 12.72 9.87
CA ALA A 134 -16.94 12.02 10.12
C ALA A 134 -18.04 12.97 10.61
N GLN A 135 -17.70 13.95 11.45
CA GLN A 135 -18.65 14.99 11.85
C GLN A 135 -19.10 15.83 10.66
N LEU A 136 -18.15 16.30 9.83
CA LEU A 136 -18.45 17.10 8.64
C LEU A 136 -19.31 16.35 7.62
N LEU A 137 -19.05 15.04 7.46
CA LEU A 137 -19.73 14.19 6.48
C LEU A 137 -20.96 13.46 7.05
N ASN A 138 -21.31 13.70 8.32
CA ASN A 138 -22.38 13.03 9.05
C ASN A 138 -22.27 11.49 8.97
N VAL A 139 -21.08 10.95 9.20
CA VAL A 139 -20.81 9.52 9.21
C VAL A 139 -20.74 9.03 10.67
N PRO A 140 -21.61 8.12 11.11
CA PRO A 140 -21.49 7.54 12.44
C PRO A 140 -20.26 6.62 12.50
N LEU A 141 -19.42 6.85 13.51
CA LEU A 141 -18.24 6.04 13.79
C LEU A 141 -18.52 5.04 14.93
N PRO A 142 -17.90 3.85 14.90
CA PRO A 142 -17.93 2.94 16.02
C PRO A 142 -17.17 3.54 17.22
N VAL A 143 -17.63 3.21 18.42
CA VAL A 143 -17.07 3.71 19.69
C VAL A 143 -16.46 2.61 20.55
N GLU A 144 -16.52 1.36 20.10
CA GLU A 144 -15.90 0.21 20.76
C GLU A 144 -15.26 -0.75 19.74
N PRO A 145 -14.22 -1.49 20.13
CA PRO A 145 -13.63 -2.49 19.25
C PRO A 145 -14.63 -3.59 18.92
N ASN A 146 -14.52 -4.17 17.72
CA ASN A 146 -15.33 -5.32 17.35
C ASN A 146 -14.88 -6.60 18.11
N THR A 147 -15.67 -7.68 18.00
CA THR A 147 -15.40 -8.95 18.71
C THR A 147 -14.00 -9.50 18.45
N GLN A 148 -13.51 -9.43 17.20
CA GLN A 148 -12.19 -9.93 16.85
C GLN A 148 -11.08 -9.09 17.50
N GLN A 149 -11.20 -7.76 17.45
CA GLN A 149 -10.26 -6.84 18.08
C GLN A 149 -10.25 -6.97 19.60
N LYS A 150 -11.42 -7.16 20.23
CA LYS A 150 -11.53 -7.50 21.66
C LYS A 150 -10.77 -8.81 21.97
N GLY A 151 -10.87 -9.81 21.10
CA GLY A 151 -10.11 -11.07 21.20
C GLY A 151 -8.59 -10.86 21.13
N TRP A 152 -8.11 -10.07 20.17
CA TRP A 152 -6.67 -9.75 20.06
C TRP A 152 -6.14 -9.01 21.29
N LEU A 153 -6.89 -8.04 21.81
CA LEU A 153 -6.54 -7.35 23.05
C LEU A 153 -6.54 -8.29 24.25
N ALA A 154 -7.48 -9.22 24.33
CA ALA A 154 -7.53 -10.21 25.41
C ALA A 154 -6.31 -11.15 25.36
N GLN A 155 -5.93 -11.63 24.18
CA GLN A 155 -4.72 -12.44 23.97
C GLN A 155 -3.47 -11.70 24.45
N MET A 156 -3.20 -10.51 23.92
CA MET A 156 -2.04 -9.70 24.33
C MET A 156 -2.05 -9.34 25.82
N ASN A 157 -3.21 -9.21 26.46
CA ASN A 157 -3.28 -8.99 27.90
C ASN A 157 -2.96 -10.24 28.74
N ALA A 158 -3.22 -11.43 28.21
CA ALA A 158 -2.87 -12.70 28.85
C ALA A 158 -1.37 -12.99 28.72
N ASP A 159 -0.77 -12.59 27.60
CA ASP A 159 0.63 -12.89 27.30
C ASP A 159 1.64 -11.95 27.99
N GLN A 160 2.87 -12.46 28.12
CA GLN A 160 3.99 -11.77 28.75
C GLN A 160 5.31 -12.10 28.04
N GLY A 161 6.31 -11.22 28.18
CA GLY A 161 7.65 -11.43 27.64
C GLY A 161 7.64 -11.70 26.14
N GLN A 162 8.39 -12.71 25.70
CA GLN A 162 8.55 -13.01 24.27
C GLN A 162 7.25 -13.46 23.59
N ALA A 163 6.31 -14.08 24.32
CA ALA A 163 5.01 -14.45 23.76
C ALA A 163 4.21 -13.19 23.38
N PHE A 164 4.15 -12.22 24.30
CA PHE A 164 3.54 -10.91 24.04
C PHE A 164 4.19 -10.22 22.84
N ASP A 165 5.53 -10.17 22.80
CA ASP A 165 6.26 -9.49 21.72
C ASP A 165 5.96 -10.09 20.34
N ARG A 166 5.86 -11.43 20.25
CA ARG A 166 5.50 -12.13 19.01
C ARG A 166 4.06 -11.87 18.60
N ASP A 167 3.13 -11.96 19.53
CA ASP A 167 1.71 -11.76 19.22
C ASP A 167 1.43 -10.31 18.83
N PHE A 168 2.04 -9.35 19.52
CA PHE A 168 2.02 -7.93 19.15
C PHE A 168 2.49 -7.75 17.69
N ALA A 169 3.70 -8.23 17.35
CA ALA A 169 4.26 -8.04 16.02
C ALA A 169 3.39 -8.69 14.93
N ASN A 170 2.92 -9.93 15.15
CA ASN A 170 2.24 -10.70 14.12
C ASN A 170 0.77 -10.30 13.93
N LEU A 171 0.03 -10.03 15.01
CA LEU A 171 -1.37 -9.60 14.92
C LEU A 171 -1.49 -8.25 14.20
N LEU A 172 -0.71 -7.26 14.64
CA LEU A 172 -0.71 -5.92 14.05
C LEU A 172 -0.22 -5.96 12.60
N ARG A 173 0.87 -6.69 12.31
CA ARG A 173 1.38 -6.76 10.94
C ARG A 173 0.41 -7.44 9.99
N SER A 174 -0.28 -8.48 10.45
CA SER A 174 -1.35 -9.14 9.68
C SER A 174 -2.52 -8.19 9.43
N ALA A 175 -2.95 -7.44 10.45
CA ALA A 175 -4.03 -6.46 10.34
C ALA A 175 -3.70 -5.36 9.31
N HIS A 176 -2.51 -4.76 9.38
CA HIS A 176 -2.08 -3.76 8.42
C HIS A 176 -1.97 -4.32 6.99
N GLY A 177 -1.52 -5.57 6.83
CA GLY A 177 -1.50 -6.24 5.51
C GLY A 177 -2.88 -6.36 4.87
N LYS A 178 -3.94 -6.52 5.69
CA LYS A 178 -5.34 -6.57 5.23
C LYS A 178 -5.93 -5.18 4.95
N VAL A 179 -5.49 -4.16 5.68
CA VAL A 179 -5.97 -2.77 5.54
C VAL A 179 -5.32 -2.05 4.36
N PHE A 180 -4.04 -2.33 4.07
CA PHE A 180 -3.29 -1.62 3.04
C PHE A 180 -3.97 -1.62 1.64
N PRO A 181 -4.51 -2.75 1.12
CA PRO A 181 -5.23 -2.74 -0.15
C PRO A 181 -6.49 -1.87 -0.13
N LEU A 182 -7.19 -1.79 1.00
CA LEU A 182 -8.37 -0.93 1.15
C LEU A 182 -7.98 0.55 1.09
N VAL A 183 -6.90 0.94 1.76
CA VAL A 183 -6.38 2.32 1.70
C VAL A 183 -6.05 2.69 0.25
N ALA A 184 -5.33 1.82 -0.46
CA ALA A 184 -4.98 2.02 -1.86
C ALA A 184 -6.23 2.10 -2.76
N GLU A 185 -7.22 1.25 -2.54
CA GLU A 185 -8.47 1.24 -3.29
C GLU A 185 -9.28 2.54 -3.07
N THR A 186 -9.47 2.95 -1.81
CA THR A 186 -10.14 4.21 -1.48
C THR A 186 -9.41 5.38 -2.13
N ARG A 187 -8.08 5.43 -1.98
CA ARG A 187 -7.25 6.46 -2.60
C ARG A 187 -7.38 6.46 -4.12
N ALA A 188 -7.54 5.32 -4.78
CA ALA A 188 -7.73 5.28 -6.23
C ALA A 188 -9.11 5.76 -6.66
N LYS A 189 -10.16 5.46 -5.88
CA LYS A 189 -11.56 5.56 -6.35
C LYS A 189 -12.35 6.74 -5.80
N THR A 190 -12.07 7.19 -4.59
CA THR A 190 -12.90 8.21 -3.93
C THR A 190 -12.89 9.52 -4.71
N GLN A 191 -14.04 10.16 -4.84
CA GLN A 191 -14.14 11.51 -5.39
C GLN A 191 -14.36 12.56 -4.28
N ASN A 192 -14.48 12.12 -3.03
CA ASN A 192 -14.62 13.01 -1.89
C ASN A 192 -13.24 13.48 -1.40
N SER A 193 -13.00 14.79 -1.35
CA SER A 193 -11.68 15.35 -1.06
C SER A 193 -11.20 15.11 0.38
N LEU A 194 -12.11 15.05 1.36
CA LEU A 194 -11.74 14.72 2.75
C LEU A 194 -11.35 13.24 2.86
N VAL A 195 -12.17 12.36 2.28
CA VAL A 195 -11.88 10.91 2.29
C VAL A 195 -10.57 10.60 1.55
N ARG A 196 -10.29 11.36 0.48
CA ARG A 196 -9.01 11.29 -0.24
C ARG A 196 -7.83 11.69 0.65
N ALA A 197 -7.94 12.78 1.40
CA ALA A 197 -6.90 13.22 2.33
C ALA A 197 -6.72 12.24 3.50
N LEU A 198 -7.81 11.70 4.04
CA LEU A 198 -7.76 10.64 5.05
C LEU A 198 -7.06 9.38 4.52
N ALA A 199 -7.34 8.98 3.27
CA ALA A 199 -6.66 7.84 2.64
C ALA A 199 -5.16 8.12 2.42
N ASP A 200 -4.78 9.36 2.13
CA ASP A 200 -3.38 9.77 2.05
C ASP A 200 -2.65 9.64 3.40
N GLN A 201 -3.26 10.14 4.48
CA GLN A 201 -2.70 10.02 5.83
C GLN A 201 -2.62 8.56 6.26
N ALA A 202 -3.71 7.79 6.06
CA ALA A 202 -3.75 6.37 6.39
C ALA A 202 -2.67 5.56 5.65
N ASN A 203 -2.38 5.90 4.39
CA ASN A 203 -1.34 5.22 3.62
C ASN A 203 0.05 5.43 4.24
N THR A 204 0.37 6.66 4.62
CA THR A 204 1.62 6.99 5.32
C THR A 204 1.71 6.23 6.64
N THR A 205 0.66 6.28 7.46
CA THR A 205 0.60 5.59 8.76
C THR A 205 0.76 4.07 8.63
N VAL A 206 0.02 3.43 7.73
CA VAL A 206 0.07 1.97 7.55
C VAL A 206 1.45 1.49 7.07
N LEU A 207 2.10 2.23 6.16
CA LEU A 207 3.44 1.86 5.70
C LEU A 207 4.51 2.02 6.77
N ASP A 208 4.43 3.09 7.58
CA ASP A 208 5.30 3.28 8.74
C ASP A 208 5.12 2.13 9.75
N HIS A 209 3.88 1.83 10.13
CA HIS A 209 3.57 0.77 11.08
C HIS A 209 4.05 -0.60 10.60
N ILE A 210 3.80 -0.95 9.34
CA ILE A 210 4.35 -2.17 8.72
C ILE A 210 5.87 -2.22 8.88
N GLY A 211 6.56 -1.15 8.51
CA GLY A 211 8.03 -1.09 8.63
C GLY A 211 8.51 -1.25 10.06
N MET A 212 7.87 -0.60 11.03
CA MET A 212 8.25 -0.68 12.43
C MET A 212 7.97 -2.05 13.05
N LEU A 213 6.86 -2.69 12.67
CA LEU A 213 6.54 -4.05 13.10
C LEU A 213 7.52 -5.07 12.50
N GLU A 214 7.90 -4.92 11.23
CA GLU A 214 8.90 -5.79 10.60
C GLU A 214 10.30 -5.59 11.22
N LYS A 215 10.67 -4.36 11.57
CA LYS A 215 11.92 -4.05 12.28
C LYS A 215 12.03 -4.68 13.67
N THR A 216 10.93 -5.15 14.26
CA THR A 216 11.00 -5.94 15.51
C THR A 216 11.78 -7.24 15.32
N GLY A 217 11.85 -7.77 14.09
CA GLY A 217 12.45 -9.06 13.78
C GLY A 217 11.59 -10.26 14.20
N LEU A 218 10.33 -10.03 14.62
CA LEU A 218 9.45 -11.06 15.18
C LEU A 218 8.31 -11.48 14.24
N VAL A 219 8.20 -10.85 13.07
CA VAL A 219 7.17 -11.15 12.07
C VAL A 219 7.44 -12.51 11.40
N ASP A 220 6.46 -13.41 11.49
CA ASP A 220 6.44 -14.71 10.81
C ASP A 220 5.84 -14.56 9.40
N PHE A 221 6.65 -14.10 8.46
CA PHE A 221 6.25 -13.98 7.05
C PHE A 221 5.73 -15.29 6.43
N PRO A 222 6.35 -16.47 6.67
CA PRO A 222 5.81 -17.74 6.17
C PRO A 222 4.38 -18.03 6.61
N SER A 223 4.00 -17.69 7.84
CA SER A 223 2.61 -17.84 8.31
C SER A 223 1.62 -16.92 7.59
N MET A 224 2.09 -15.75 7.13
CA MET A 224 1.26 -14.72 6.47
C MET A 224 1.07 -14.96 4.96
N ALA A 225 1.89 -15.80 4.34
CA ALA A 225 1.83 -16.09 2.91
C ALA A 225 0.85 -17.22 2.52
N LYS A 226 0.14 -17.78 3.51
CA LYS A 226 -0.84 -18.86 3.35
C LYS A 226 -2.26 -18.29 3.25
#